data_AF-A0A0M0JNJ7-F1
#
_entry.id   AF-A0A0M0JNJ7-F1
#
_cell.length_a   1.000
_cell.length_b   1.000
_cell.length_c   1.000
_cell.angle_alpha   90.00
_cell.angle_beta   90.00
_cell.angle_gamma   90.00
#
_symmetry.space_group_name_H-M   'P 1'
#
loop_
_entity.id
_entity.type
_entity.pdbx_description
1 polymer ?
#
loop_
_entity_poly.entity_id
_entity_poly.type
_entity_poly.pdbx_seq_one_letter_code
_entity_poly.pdbx_strand_id
1 'polypeptide(L)'
;MSAYDCFPHQVLKAEMERRAAAAAKAAEEKAAKAAAKAAGAAREAARTAIPPSDMFKPEYDALFERPAPFGALDAEGVPLEDASGEPLSKSQRKKLIKEMEKQAKLNSPK
;
A
#
# COMPACT_ATOMS: atom_id res chain seq x y z
N MET A 1 47.97 41.91 5.05
CA MET A 1 46.73 41.14 4.84
C MET A 1 45.95 41.13 6.17
N SER A 2 44.75 41.72 6.18
CA SER A 2 43.89 41.77 7.37
C SER A 2 43.25 40.40 7.63
N ALA A 3 43.28 39.92 8.87
CA ALA A 3 42.75 38.62 9.29
C ALA A 3 41.20 38.53 9.28
N TYR A 4 40.51 39.60 8.84
CA TYR A 4 39.05 39.73 8.93
C TYR A 4 38.28 39.32 7.65
N ASP A 5 38.94 39.14 6.50
CA ASP A 5 38.27 38.77 5.24
C ASP A 5 38.03 37.25 5.06
N CYS A 6 38.59 36.40 5.92
CA CYS A 6 38.49 34.93 5.79
C CYS A 6 37.21 34.35 6.43
N PHE A 7 36.70 34.99 7.48
CA PHE A 7 35.56 34.51 8.28
C PHE A 7 34.23 34.42 7.49
N PRO A 8 33.81 35.44 6.70
CA PRO A 8 32.54 35.36 5.98
C PRO A 8 32.55 34.30 4.88
N HIS A 9 33.68 34.10 4.21
CA HIS A 9 33.82 33.11 3.15
C HIS A 9 33.76 31.66 3.68
N GLN A 10 34.29 31.39 4.88
CA GLN A 10 34.17 30.07 5.50
C GLN A 10 32.73 29.77 5.96
N VAL A 11 32.02 30.76 6.50
CA VAL A 11 30.60 30.61 6.87
C VAL A 11 29.74 30.33 5.64
N LEU A 12 29.95 31.05 4.53
CA LEU A 12 29.23 30.83 3.28
C LEU A 12 29.49 29.42 2.70
N LYS A 13 30.73 28.92 2.76
CA LYS A 13 31.04 27.55 2.34
C LYS A 13 30.31 26.51 3.20
N ALA A 14 30.32 26.66 4.51
CA ALA A 14 29.65 25.76 5.44
C ALA A 14 28.11 25.75 5.24
N GLU A 15 27.50 26.89 4.94
CA GLU A 15 26.07 26.96 4.63
C GLU A 15 25.73 26.30 3.28
N MET A 16 26.58 26.47 2.27
CA MET A 16 26.43 25.82 0.97
C MET A 16 26.56 24.30 1.07
N GLU A 17 27.51 23.80 1.87
CA GLU A 17 27.66 22.37 2.15
C GLU A 17 26.47 21.80 2.93
N ARG A 18 25.94 22.52 3.93
CA ARG A 18 24.71 22.12 4.63
C ARG A 18 23.49 22.08 3.71
N ARG A 19 23.34 23.08 2.83
CA ARG A 19 22.25 23.11 1.84
C ARG A 19 22.40 21.99 0.81
N ALA A 20 23.62 21.70 0.35
CA ALA A 20 23.89 20.60 -0.55
C ALA A 20 23.59 19.23 0.10
N ALA A 21 24.01 19.03 1.35
CA ALA A 21 23.70 17.81 2.11
C ALA A 21 22.19 17.64 2.38
N ALA A 22 21.48 18.72 2.70
CA ALA A 22 20.03 18.69 2.87
C ALA A 22 19.30 18.42 1.55
N ALA A 23 19.75 19.01 0.44
CA ALA A 23 19.19 18.76 -0.89
C ALA A 23 19.41 17.33 -1.37
N ALA A 24 20.59 16.74 -1.11
CA ALA A 24 20.89 15.35 -1.42
C ALA A 24 19.96 14.39 -0.65
N LYS A 25 19.82 14.57 0.66
CA LYS A 25 18.90 13.76 1.47
C LYS A 25 17.44 13.92 1.04
N ALA A 26 17.01 15.14 0.72
CA ALA A 26 15.66 15.38 0.24
C ALA A 26 15.39 14.75 -1.14
N ALA A 27 16.40 14.71 -2.02
CA ALA A 27 16.30 14.05 -3.31
C ALA A 27 16.21 12.52 -3.17
N GLU A 28 17.04 11.91 -2.30
CA GLU A 28 16.98 10.49 -1.98
C GLU A 28 15.62 10.09 -1.37
N GLU A 29 15.12 10.88 -0.42
CA GLU A 29 13.83 10.62 0.22
C GLU A 29 12.66 10.76 -0.77
N LYS A 30 12.72 11.74 -1.69
CA LYS A 30 11.72 11.88 -2.76
C LYS A 30 11.78 10.73 -3.75
N ALA A 31 12.97 10.25 -4.12
CA ALA A 31 13.12 9.09 -5.00
C ALA A 31 12.58 7.81 -4.35
N ALA A 32 12.88 7.58 -3.06
CA ALA A 32 12.35 6.45 -2.30
C ALA A 32 10.81 6.51 -2.18
N LYS A 33 10.25 7.69 -1.89
CA LYS A 33 8.79 7.90 -1.84
C LYS A 33 8.11 7.69 -3.19
N ALA A 34 8.74 8.10 -4.29
CA ALA A 34 8.21 7.90 -5.64
C ALA A 34 8.16 6.41 -6.02
N ALA A 35 9.23 5.66 -5.72
CA ALA A 35 9.26 4.21 -5.95
C ALA A 35 8.19 3.46 -5.13
N ALA A 36 8.02 3.83 -3.85
CA ALA A 36 6.99 3.25 -2.99
C ALA A 36 5.56 3.53 -3.51
N LYS A 37 5.30 4.74 -4.00
CA LYS A 37 3.99 5.11 -4.57
C LYS A 37 3.68 4.33 -5.85
N ALA A 38 4.67 4.13 -6.73
CA ALA A 38 4.47 3.37 -7.97
C ALA A 38 4.14 1.90 -7.70
N ALA A 39 4.83 1.27 -6.72
CA ALA A 39 4.55 -0.10 -6.31
C ALA A 39 3.16 -0.25 -5.66
N GLY A 40 2.73 0.73 -4.86
CA GLY A 40 1.40 0.76 -4.25
C GLY A 40 0.27 0.86 -5.29
N ALA A 41 0.41 1.77 -6.26
CA ALA A 41 -0.60 2.02 -7.28
C ALA A 41 -0.87 0.78 -8.17
N ALA A 42 0.16 0.01 -8.51
CA ALA A 42 0.00 -1.21 -9.29
C ALA A 42 -0.78 -2.30 -8.52
N ARG A 43 -0.54 -2.43 -7.21
CA ARG A 43 -1.29 -3.37 -6.35
C ARG A 43 -2.74 -2.94 -6.18
N GLU A 44 -2.98 -1.64 -6.00
CA GLU A 44 -4.33 -1.10 -5.88
C GLU A 44 -5.12 -1.27 -7.19
N ALA A 45 -4.50 -1.01 -8.35
CA ALA A 45 -5.12 -1.22 -9.65
C ALA A 45 -5.43 -2.70 -9.91
N ALA A 46 -4.53 -3.61 -9.53
CA ALA A 46 -4.79 -5.05 -9.62
C ALA A 46 -5.95 -5.48 -8.70
N ARG A 47 -6.05 -4.90 -7.49
CA ARG A 47 -7.17 -5.16 -6.57
C ARG A 47 -8.49 -4.64 -7.15
N THR A 48 -8.53 -3.40 -7.65
CA THR A 48 -9.77 -2.81 -8.19
C THR A 48 -10.22 -3.45 -9.49
N ALA A 49 -9.33 -4.09 -10.25
CA ALA A 49 -9.70 -4.84 -11.45
C ALA A 49 -10.46 -6.15 -11.14
N ILE A 50 -10.32 -6.70 -9.93
CA ILE A 50 -10.95 -7.99 -9.57
C ILE A 50 -12.41 -7.78 -9.20
N PRO A 51 -13.34 -8.58 -9.78
CA PRO A 51 -14.74 -8.50 -9.41
C PRO A 51 -14.92 -8.91 -7.95
N PRO A 52 -15.81 -8.24 -7.20
CA PRO A 52 -15.97 -8.47 -5.76
C PRO A 52 -16.29 -9.93 -5.40
N SER A 53 -17.01 -10.65 -6.27
CA SER A 53 -17.33 -12.08 -6.09
C SER A 53 -16.12 -13.00 -6.22
N ASP A 54 -15.08 -12.60 -6.96
CA ASP A 54 -13.86 -13.40 -7.12
C ASP A 54 -12.81 -13.08 -6.06
N MET A 55 -13.00 -12.00 -5.30
CA MET A 55 -12.03 -11.50 -4.34
C MET A 55 -11.52 -12.59 -3.38
N PHE A 56 -12.41 -13.47 -2.92
CA PHE A 56 -12.10 -14.52 -1.93
C PHE A 56 -11.67 -15.85 -2.52
N LYS A 57 -11.43 -15.92 -3.83
CA LYS A 57 -10.89 -17.12 -4.45
C LYS A 57 -9.40 -17.28 -4.13
N PRO A 58 -8.90 -18.52 -4.01
CA PRO A 58 -7.52 -18.80 -3.60
C PRO A 58 -6.46 -18.19 -4.51
N GLU A 59 -6.77 -17.95 -5.79
CA GLU A 59 -5.86 -17.31 -6.74
C GLU A 59 -5.52 -15.86 -6.37
N TYR A 60 -6.41 -15.19 -5.63
CA TYR A 60 -6.26 -13.78 -5.26
C TYR A 60 -5.82 -13.57 -3.81
N ASP A 61 -5.69 -14.63 -3.02
CA ASP A 61 -5.30 -14.50 -1.61
C ASP A 61 -3.92 -13.87 -1.43
N ALA A 62 -2.98 -14.14 -2.34
CA ALA A 62 -1.68 -13.49 -2.37
C ALA A 62 -1.79 -11.98 -2.64
N LEU A 63 -2.79 -11.54 -3.41
CA LEU A 63 -3.02 -10.13 -3.73
C LEU A 63 -3.66 -9.38 -2.55
N PHE A 64 -4.52 -10.06 -1.78
CA PHE A 64 -5.17 -9.51 -0.59
C PHE A 64 -4.42 -9.82 0.72
N GLU A 65 -3.21 -10.37 0.63
CA GLU A 65 -2.33 -10.67 1.77
C GLU A 65 -3.03 -11.52 2.85
N ARG A 66 -3.84 -12.48 2.41
CA ARG A 66 -4.57 -13.37 3.33
C ARG A 66 -3.68 -14.51 3.82
N PRO A 67 -3.80 -14.93 5.10
CA PRO A 67 -2.97 -15.98 5.67
C PRO A 67 -3.41 -17.39 5.27
N ALA A 68 -4.68 -17.59 4.93
CA ALA A 68 -5.23 -18.89 4.60
C ALA A 68 -6.38 -18.76 3.58
N PRO A 69 -6.53 -19.74 2.66
CA PRO A 69 -7.62 -19.76 1.71
C PRO A 69 -8.94 -20.13 2.38
N PHE A 70 -10.04 -19.67 1.81
CA PHE A 70 -11.36 -20.10 2.24
C PHE A 70 -11.76 -21.43 1.60
N GLY A 71 -12.59 -22.20 2.28
CA GLY A 71 -13.10 -23.48 1.77
C GLY A 71 -14.24 -23.25 0.78
N ALA A 72 -15.49 -23.47 1.23
CA ALA A 72 -16.67 -23.22 0.41
C ALA A 72 -16.98 -21.72 0.28
N LEU A 73 -17.32 -21.28 -0.93
CA LEU A 73 -17.86 -19.95 -1.23
C LEU A 73 -19.37 -20.07 -1.53
N ASP A 74 -20.14 -19.05 -1.17
CA ASP A 74 -21.56 -18.98 -1.54
C ASP A 74 -21.78 -18.48 -2.97
N ALA A 75 -23.03 -18.38 -3.40
CA ALA A 75 -23.40 -17.91 -4.74
C ALA A 75 -23.01 -16.44 -5.02
N GLU A 76 -22.78 -15.63 -3.98
CA GLU A 76 -22.33 -14.25 -4.08
C GLU A 76 -20.79 -14.13 -4.08
N GLY A 77 -20.09 -15.25 -3.81
CA GLY A 77 -18.64 -15.32 -3.68
C GLY A 77 -18.14 -15.12 -2.25
N VAL A 78 -19.02 -15.14 -1.24
CA VAL A 78 -18.67 -14.95 0.17
C VAL A 78 -18.30 -16.28 0.81
N PRO A 79 -17.17 -16.36 1.54
CA PRO A 79 -16.79 -17.56 2.27
C PRO A 79 -17.86 -18.04 3.27
N LEU A 80 -18.18 -19.33 3.18
CA LEU A 80 -19.00 -20.09 4.13
C LEU A 80 -18.13 -20.79 5.16
N GLU A 81 -17.00 -21.33 4.72
CA GLU A 81 -16.09 -22.14 5.53
C GLU A 81 -14.68 -21.55 5.52
N ASP A 82 -13.93 -21.81 6.59
CA ASP A 82 -12.52 -21.49 6.66
C ASP A 82 -11.64 -22.52 5.93
N ALA A 83 -10.32 -22.38 6.02
CA ALA A 83 -9.36 -23.30 5.41
C ALA A 83 -9.43 -24.74 5.93
N SER A 84 -10.01 -24.93 7.12
CA SER A 84 -10.16 -26.22 7.79
C SER A 84 -11.50 -26.89 7.46
N GLY A 85 -12.38 -26.21 6.70
CA GLY A 85 -13.74 -26.66 6.46
C GLY A 85 -14.68 -26.39 7.64
N GLU A 86 -14.28 -25.56 8.62
CA GLU A 86 -15.17 -25.16 9.71
C GLU A 86 -16.08 -24.02 9.26
N PRO A 87 -17.37 -24.05 9.62
CA PRO A 87 -18.31 -23.00 9.26
C PRO A 87 -17.94 -21.69 9.95
N LEU A 88 -17.82 -20.62 9.16
CA LEU A 88 -17.52 -19.29 9.68
C LEU A 88 -18.64 -18.80 10.60
N SER A 89 -18.27 -18.18 11.71
CA SER A 89 -19.25 -17.55 12.60
C SER A 89 -19.99 -16.42 11.88
N LYS A 90 -21.24 -16.15 12.30
CA LYS A 90 -22.06 -15.05 11.76
C LYS A 90 -21.32 -13.70 11.77
N SER A 91 -20.48 -13.48 12.78
CA SER A 91 -19.70 -12.24 12.92
C SER A 91 -18.57 -12.14 11.89
N GLN A 92 -17.85 -13.24 11.63
CA GLN A 92 -16.79 -13.30 10.61
C GLN A 92 -17.40 -13.14 9.21
N ARG A 93 -18.48 -13.87 8.93
CA ARG A 93 -19.19 -13.80 7.65
C ARG A 93 -19.65 -12.37 7.34
N LYS A 94 -20.20 -11.66 8.33
CA LYS A 94 -20.59 -10.25 8.19
C LYS A 94 -19.40 -9.31 7.94
N LYS A 95 -18.21 -9.61 8.46
CA LYS A 95 -16.99 -8.83 8.16
C LYS A 95 -16.58 -9.01 6.70
N LEU A 96 -16.59 -10.25 6.20
CA LEU A 96 -16.25 -10.57 4.81
C LEU A 96 -17.22 -9.91 3.82
N ILE A 97 -18.53 -9.95 4.11
CA ILE A 97 -19.54 -9.24 3.29
C ILE A 97 -19.22 -7.74 3.22
N LYS A 98 -18.90 -7.10 4.35
CA LYS A 98 -18.54 -5.68 4.36
C LYS A 98 -17.26 -5.38 3.58
N GLU A 99 -16.28 -6.29 3.60
CA GLU A 99 -15.07 -6.15 2.78
C GLU A 99 -15.40 -6.25 1.29
N MET A 100 -16.25 -7.20 0.91
CA MET A 100 -16.74 -7.35 -0.45
C MET A 100 -17.49 -6.10 -0.93
N GLU A 101 -18.40 -5.55 -0.12
CA GLU A 101 -19.14 -4.32 -0.43
C GLU A 101 -18.21 -3.10 -0.58
N LYS A 102 -17.15 -3.01 0.22
CA LYS A 102 -16.13 -1.96 0.06
C LYS A 102 -15.42 -2.13 -1.27
N GLN A 103 -15.03 -3.36 -1.63
CA GLN A 103 -14.39 -3.64 -2.90
C GLN A 103 -15.32 -3.33 -4.09
N ALA A 104 -16.60 -3.68 -3.99
CA ALA A 104 -17.59 -3.35 -5.00
C ALA A 104 -17.72 -1.84 -5.21
N LYS A 105 -17.69 -1.04 -4.14
CA LYS A 105 -17.70 0.44 -4.23
C LYS A 105 -16.43 1.01 -4.88
N LEU A 106 -15.29 0.33 -4.73
CA LEU A 106 -14.03 0.74 -5.35
C LEU A 106 -13.95 0.32 -6.82
N ASN A 107 -14.58 -0.80 -7.19
CA ASN A 107 -14.61 -1.32 -8.56
C ASN A 107 -15.68 -0.61 -9.41
N SER A 108 -16.79 -0.19 -8.81
CA SER A 108 -17.83 0.58 -9.52
C SER A 108 -17.25 1.85 -10.15
N PRO A 109 -17.35 2.02 -11.49
CA PRO A 109 -16.90 3.22 -12.16
C PRO A 109 -17.72 4.41 -11.63
N LYS A 110 -17.03 5.46 -11.20
CA LYS A 110 -17.65 6.70 -10.71
C LYS A 110 -18.02 7.62 -11.86
#